data_AF-E2BCI7-F1
#
_entry.id   AF-E2BCI7-F1
#
_cell.length_a   1.000
_cell.length_b   1.000
_cell.length_c   1.000
_cell.angle_alpha   90.00
_cell.angle_beta   90.00
_cell.angle_gamma   90.00
#
_symmetry.space_group_name_H-M   'P 1'
#
loop_
_entity.id
_entity.type
_entity.pdbx_description
1 polymer ?
#
loop_
_entity_poly.entity_id
_entity_poly.type
_entity_poly.pdbx_seq_one_letter_code
_entity_poly.pdbx_strand_id
1 'polypeptide(L)' 'WIEATNKANFILTRTSVLCSQHFSSDCFYYPSGGSKQRVYLKPDSVPTIF' A
#
# COMPACT_ATOMS: atom_id res chain seq x y z
N TRP A 1 -7.49 3.52 4.52
CA TRP A 1 -6.09 3.38 4.95
C TRP A 1 -5.89 3.93 6.36
N ILE A 2 -6.26 5.19 6.64
CA ILE A 2 -6.11 5.80 7.97
C ILE A 2 -6.75 4.96 9.07
N GLU A 3 -8.03 4.59 8.89
CA GLU A 3 -8.75 3.75 9.86
C GLU A 3 -8.05 2.41 10.09
N ALA A 4 -7.65 1.75 9.01
CA ALA A 4 -6.94 0.47 9.07
C ALA A 4 -5.56 0.57 9.75
N THR A 5 -4.87 1.71 9.63
CA THR A 5 -3.58 1.94 10.32
C THR A 5 -3.71 2.12 11.83
N ASN A 6 -4.95 2.24 12.36
CA ASN A 6 -5.28 2.43 13.76
C ASN A 6 -4.43 3.51 14.48
N LYS A 7 -3.93 4.51 13.72
CA LYS A 7 -3.17 5.61 14.28
C LYS A 7 -4.11 6.75 14.63
N ALA A 8 -4.44 6.84 15.91
CA ALA A 8 -5.16 7.99 16.45
C ALA A 8 -4.35 9.28 16.22
N ASN A 9 -5.03 10.35 15.79
CA ASN A 9 -4.47 11.68 15.57
C ASN A 9 -3.38 11.80 14.48
N PHE A 10 -3.34 10.85 13.53
CA PHE A 10 -2.39 10.95 12.42
C PHE A 10 -2.92 11.85 11.29
N ILE A 11 -2.15 12.89 10.97
CA ILE A 11 -2.46 13.81 9.87
C ILE A 11 -1.72 13.33 8.62
N LEU A 12 -2.47 12.92 7.59
CA LEU A 12 -1.88 12.58 6.30
C LEU A 12 -1.30 13.82 5.62
N THR A 13 -0.07 13.69 5.16
CA THR A 13 0.59 14.65 4.28
C THR A 13 0.77 14.06 2.89
N ARG A 14 1.10 14.90 1.89
CA ARG A 14 1.42 14.44 0.52
C ARG A 14 2.66 13.55 0.45
N THR A 15 3.48 13.52 1.49
CA THR A 15 4.70 12.72 1.61
C THR A 15 4.53 11.53 2.55
N SER A 16 3.34 11.33 3.12
CA SER A 16 3.05 10.18 3.96
C SER A 16 3.04 8.90 3.12
N VAL A 17 3.81 7.91 3.55
CA VAL A 17 3.97 6.62 2.87
C VAL A 17 3.77 5.46 3.85
N LEU A 18 3.38 4.30 3.32
CA LEU A 18 3.33 3.04 4.06
C LEU A 18 4.29 2.02 3.43
N CYS A 19 4.90 1.20 4.27
CA CYS A 19 5.68 0.06 3.82
C CYS A 19 4.77 -0.96 3.13
N SER A 20 5.28 -1.64 2.10
CA SER A 20 4.54 -2.67 1.35
C SER A 20 4.09 -3.85 2.23
N GLN A 21 4.76 -4.09 3.35
CA GLN A 21 4.47 -5.15 4.32
C GLN A 21 3.08 -5.03 4.95
N HIS A 22 2.47 -3.84 4.93
CA HIS A 22 1.13 -3.62 5.47
C HIS A 22 0.01 -4.05 4.51
N PHE A 23 0.36 -4.46 3.29
CA PHE A 23 -0.57 -4.94 2.28
C PHE A 23 -0.31 -6.42 2.02
N SER A 24 -1.39 -7.17 1.85
CA SER A 24 -1.31 -8.55 1.40
C SER A 24 -0.81 -8.60 -0.06
N SER A 25 -0.17 -9.72 -0.46
CA SER A 25 0.46 -9.86 -1.77
C SER A 25 -0.55 -9.76 -2.94
N ASP A 26 -1.82 -10.08 -2.68
CA ASP A 26 -2.94 -9.96 -3.61
C ASP A 26 -3.34 -8.51 -3.92
N CYS A 27 -2.97 -7.55 -3.08
CA CYS A 27 -3.18 -6.11 -3.29
C CYS A 27 -2.27 -5.54 -4.37
N PHE A 28 -1.19 -6.25 -4.72
CA PHE A 28 -0.24 -5.81 -5.72
C PHE A 28 -0.57 -6.36 -7.11
N TYR A 29 -0.30 -5.58 -8.14
CA TYR A 29 -0.26 -6.07 -9.51
C TYR A 29 1.13 -5.86 -10.11
N TYR A 30 1.57 -6.87 -10.84
CA TYR A 30 2.86 -6.93 -11.51
C TYR A 30 2.60 -6.79 -13.00
N PRO A 31 2.90 -5.62 -13.60
CA PRO A 31 2.79 -5.50 -15.04
C PRO A 31 3.70 -6.54 -15.74
N SER A 32 3.32 -6.93 -16.95
CA SER A 32 4.06 -7.90 -17.73
C SER A 32 5.16 -7.19 -18.51
N GLY A 33 6.41 -7.27 -18.05
CA GLY A 33 7.55 -6.68 -18.76
C GLY A 33 8.86 -6.70 -17.99
N GLY A 34 9.41 -7.90 -17.81
CA GLY A 34 10.80 -8.10 -17.39
C GLY A 34 11.15 -7.67 -15.95
N SER A 35 12.41 -7.93 -15.58
CA SER A 35 12.93 -7.88 -14.20
C SER A 35 13.11 -6.49 -13.57
N LYS A 36 12.65 -5.41 -14.22
CA LYS A 36 12.82 -4.02 -13.76
C LYS A 36 11.52 -3.21 -13.65
N GLN A 37 10.37 -3.88 -13.62
CA GLN A 37 9.10 -3.17 -13.53
C GLN A 37 8.72 -2.79 -12.10
N ARG A 38 8.13 -1.60 -11.99
CA ARG A 38 7.55 -1.12 -10.74
C ARG A 38 6.35 -1.98 -10.39
N VAL A 39 6.26 -2.34 -9.11
CA VAL A 39 5.09 -2.99 -8.54
C VAL A 39 4.12 -1.90 -8.10
N TYR A 40 2.85 -2.10 -8.38
CA TYR A 40 1.80 -1.13 -8.09
C TYR A 40 0.74 -1.75 -7.19
N LEU A 41 0.08 -0.91 -6.39
CA LEU A 41 -1.12 -1.30 -5.67
C LEU A 41 -2.31 -1.24 -6.60
N LYS A 42 -3.20 -2.23 -6.50
CA LYS A 42 -4.48 -2.21 -7.20
C LYS A 42 -5.35 -1.09 -6.63
N PRO A 43 -6.23 -0.49 -7.45
CA PRO A 43 -7.32 0.34 -6.95
C PRO A 43 -8.06 -0.38 -5.82
N ASP A 44 -8.52 0.38 -4.83
CA ASP A 44 -9.29 -0.11 -3.67
C ASP A 44 -8.56 -1.06 -2.70
N SER A 45 -7.27 -1.32 -2.92
CA SER A 45 -6.45 -2.05 -1.94
C SER A 45 -6.43 -1.30 -0.61
N VAL A 46 -6.65 -2.00 0.50
CA VAL A 46 -6.54 -1.46 1.86
C VAL A 46 -5.42 -2.17 2.60
N PRO A 47 -4.64 -1.47 3.45
CA PRO A 47 -3.62 -2.13 4.26
C PRO A 47 -4.33 -2.96 5.33
N THR A 48 -4.13 -4.28 5.32
CA THR A 48 -4.82 -5.24 6.19
C THR A 48 -3.95 -5.73 7.34
N ILE A 49 -2.65 -5.42 7.33
CA ILE A 49 -1.66 -5.98 8.26
C ILE A 49 -1.01 -4.81 9.03
N PHE A 50 -1.28 -4.70 10.32
CA PHE A 50 -0.61 -3.78 11.27
C PHE A 50 -0.16 -4.51 12.52
#